data_AF-A0A0R1RSX8-F1
#
_entry.id   AF-A0A0R1RSX8-F1
#
_cell.length_a   1.000
_cell.length_b   1.000
_cell.length_c   1.000
_cell.angle_alpha   90.00
_cell.angle_beta   90.00
_cell.angle_gamma   90.00
#
_symmetry.space_group_name_H-M   'P 1'
#
loop_
_entity.id
_entity.type
_entity.pdbx_description
1 polymer ?
#
loop_
_entity_poly.entity_id
_entity_poly.type
_entity_poly.pdbx_seq_one_letter_code
_entity_poly.pdbx_strand_id
1 'polypeptide(L)'
;MMKTRVVPAISEVNLLPNLFIAINYQNGITKYVRSTFNQNEVTSLRQGIHNGFGATQLTPGYYWIGSEIKINEDNTFTVNGEQYDGNHLYREGVNHY
;
A
#
# COMPACT_ATOMS: atom_id res chain seq x y z
N MET A 1 4.97 13.51 31.83
CA MET A 1 4.94 14.08 30.46
C MET A 1 4.81 12.94 29.47
N MET A 2 3.66 12.80 28.79
CA MET A 2 3.57 11.90 27.63
C MET A 2 4.33 12.56 26.48
N LYS A 3 5.42 11.93 26.00
CA LYS A 3 6.03 12.31 24.73
C LYS A 3 5.03 11.95 23.64
N THR A 4 4.34 12.93 23.07
CA THR A 4 3.60 12.75 21.82
C THR A 4 4.61 12.19 20.82
N ARG A 5 4.51 10.90 20.48
CA ARG A 5 5.42 10.28 19.52
C ARG A 5 5.14 10.93 18.18
N VAL A 6 6.01 11.86 17.79
CA VAL A 6 5.98 12.50 16.48
C VAL A 6 6.14 11.38 15.44
N VAL A 7 5.20 11.28 14.53
CA VAL A 7 5.33 10.37 13.39
C VAL A 7 6.31 11.02 12.41
N PRO A 8 7.38 10.32 11.98
CA PRO A 8 8.31 10.87 11.00
C PRO A 8 7.63 11.08 9.64
N ALA A 9 8.17 11.98 8.82
CA ALA A 9 7.66 12.15 7.47
C ALA A 9 7.93 10.92 6.59
N ILE A 10 7.07 10.69 5.60
CA ILE A 10 7.29 9.67 4.58
C ILE A 10 8.43 10.13 3.66
N SER A 11 9.41 9.26 3.44
CA SER A 11 10.49 9.49 2.46
C SER A 11 10.21 8.82 1.12
N GLU A 12 9.51 7.69 1.11
CA GLU A 12 9.25 6.92 -0.11
C GLU A 12 8.06 5.98 0.10
N VAL A 13 7.32 5.72 -0.98
CA VAL A 13 6.27 4.71 -1.04
C VAL A 13 6.47 3.87 -2.30
N ASN A 14 6.39 2.55 -2.17
CA ASN A 14 6.49 1.60 -3.28
C ASN A 14 5.33 0.60 -3.24
N LEU A 15 4.75 0.31 -4.40
CA LEU A 15 3.90 -0.88 -4.56
C LEU A 15 4.79 -2.06 -4.98
N LEU A 16 4.87 -3.07 -4.12
CA LEU A 16 5.68 -4.26 -4.33
C LEU A 16 5.00 -5.24 -5.30
N PRO A 17 5.74 -6.17 -5.94
CA PRO A 17 5.17 -7.16 -6.85
C PRO A 17 4.11 -8.07 -6.23
N ASN A 18 4.13 -8.28 -4.92
CA ASN A 18 3.10 -9.03 -4.18
C ASN A 18 1.89 -8.15 -3.80
N LEU A 19 1.79 -6.95 -4.37
CA LEU A 19 0.76 -5.93 -4.13
C LEU A 19 0.73 -5.38 -2.70
N PHE A 20 1.77 -5.58 -1.91
CA PHE A 20 1.95 -4.83 -0.66
C PHE A 20 2.49 -3.45 -0.95
N ILE A 21 2.13 -2.49 -0.10
CA ILE A 21 2.72 -1.16 -0.11
C ILE A 21 3.82 -1.17 0.95
N ALA A 22 5.04 -0.81 0.53
CA ALA A 22 6.14 -0.48 1.43
C ALA A 22 6.20 1.04 1.62
N ILE A 23 6.23 1.48 2.87
CA ILE A 23 6.26 2.88 3.28
C ILE A 23 7.56 3.11 4.04
N ASN A 24 8.50 3.84 3.45
CA ASN A 24 9.74 4.23 4.11
C ASN A 24 9.54 5.59 4.77
N TYR A 25 9.90 5.69 6.04
CA TYR A 25 9.86 6.92 6.82
C TYR A 25 11.28 7.49 6.97
N GLN A 26 11.39 8.81 7.12
CA GLN A 26 12.67 9.51 7.23
C GLN A 26 13.56 9.04 8.39
N ASN A 27 13.00 8.37 9.41
CA ASN A 27 13.77 7.79 10.50
C ASN A 27 14.33 6.39 10.20
N GLY A 28 14.21 5.91 8.95
CA GLY A 28 14.68 4.60 8.51
C GLY A 28 13.75 3.43 8.84
N ILE A 29 12.57 3.69 9.43
CA ILE A 29 11.55 2.64 9.62
C ILE A 29 10.83 2.40 8.30
N THR A 30 10.60 1.13 7.98
CA THR A 30 9.72 0.71 6.89
C THR A 30 8.48 0.05 7.47
N LYS A 31 7.31 0.37 6.90
CA LYS A 31 6.04 -0.30 7.18
C LYS A 31 5.48 -0.95 5.95
N TYR A 32 4.81 -2.08 6.14
CA TYR A 32 4.15 -2.81 5.07
C TYR A 32 2.66 -2.91 5.32
N VAL A 33 1.87 -2.68 4.28
CA VAL A 33 0.41 -2.76 4.33
C VAL A 33 -0.14 -3.43 3.08
N ARG A 34 -1.28 -4.12 3.18
CA ARG A 34 -1.96 -4.66 2.01
C ARG A 34 -2.61 -3.52 1.24
N SER A 35 -2.29 -3.39 -0.05
CA SER A 35 -3.01 -2.45 -0.92
C SER A 35 -4.47 -2.89 -1.13
N THR A 36 -5.31 -1.95 -1.58
CA THR A 36 -6.66 -2.25 -2.08
C THR A 36 -6.62 -3.34 -3.18
N PHE A 37 -5.63 -3.31 -4.07
CA PHE A 37 -5.44 -4.34 -5.09
C PHE A 37 -5.19 -5.74 -4.50
N ASN A 38 -4.31 -5.83 -3.50
CA ASN A 38 -4.05 -7.10 -2.80
C ASN A 38 -5.33 -7.64 -2.15
N GLN A 39 -6.11 -6.78 -1.51
CA GLN A 39 -7.36 -7.17 -0.86
C GLN A 39 -8.41 -7.64 -1.87
N ASN A 40 -8.52 -6.96 -3.02
CA ASN A 40 -9.44 -7.34 -4.10
C ASN A 40 -9.06 -8.69 -4.73
N GLU A 41 -7.77 -8.93 -4.95
CA GLU A 41 -7.28 -10.22 -5.47
C GLU A 41 -7.55 -11.35 -4.47
N VAL A 42 -7.16 -11.17 -3.20
CA VAL A 42 -7.39 -12.18 -2.15
C VAL A 42 -8.89 -12.45 -1.96
N THR A 43 -9.74 -11.42 -1.99
CA THR A 43 -11.18 -11.58 -1.85
C THR A 43 -11.77 -12.35 -3.03
N SER A 44 -11.36 -12.02 -4.25
CA SER A 44 -11.82 -12.68 -5.47
C SER A 44 -11.42 -14.16 -5.51
N LEU A 45 -10.19 -14.48 -5.11
CA LEU A 45 -9.69 -15.85 -4.98
C LEU A 45 -10.45 -16.64 -3.90
N ARG A 46 -10.70 -16.02 -2.73
CA ARG A 46 -11.39 -16.67 -1.60
C ARG A 46 -12.86 -16.96 -1.87
N GLN A 47 -13.54 -16.09 -2.62
CA GLN A 47 -14.97 -16.24 -2.90
C GLN A 47 -15.25 -17.24 -4.04
N GLY A 48 -14.21 -17.85 -4.64
CA GLY A 48 -14.38 -18.79 -5.75
C GLY A 48 -15.10 -18.16 -6.94
N ILE A 49 -15.14 -16.83 -7.03
CA ILE A 49 -15.81 -16.09 -8.10
C ILE A 49 -14.95 -16.24 -9.33
N HIS A 50 -15.23 -17.31 -10.09
CA HIS A 50 -14.87 -17.42 -11.49
C HIS A 50 -15.74 -16.39 -12.25
N ASN A 51 -15.35 -15.11 -12.20
CA ASN A 51 -15.93 -14.13 -13.11
C ASN A 51 -15.61 -14.60 -14.53
N GLY A 52 -16.65 -14.98 -15.27
CA GLY A 52 -16.64 -15.72 -16.55
C GLY A 52 -16.03 -14.99 -17.75
N PHE A 53 -15.01 -14.17 -17.54
CA PHE A 53 -14.32 -13.38 -18.54
C PHE A 53 -12.82 -13.25 -18.25
N GLY A 54 -12.13 -14.31 -17.82
CA GLY A 54 -10.64 -14.33 -17.76
C GLY A 54 -9.95 -13.24 -16.92
N ALA A 55 -10.73 -12.47 -16.15
CA ALA A 55 -10.33 -11.29 -15.38
C ALA A 55 -9.76 -11.66 -13.99
N THR A 56 -9.58 -12.95 -13.72
CA THR A 56 -8.65 -13.42 -12.68
C THR A 56 -7.20 -13.07 -12.99
N GLN A 57 -6.92 -12.57 -14.20
CA GLN A 57 -5.73 -11.79 -14.50
C GLN A 57 -6.03 -10.32 -14.19
N LEU A 58 -5.66 -9.85 -12.99
CA LEU A 58 -5.13 -8.48 -12.88
C LEU A 58 -3.99 -8.44 -13.89
N THR A 59 -4.28 -7.95 -15.09
CA THR A 59 -3.46 -8.15 -16.27
C THR A 59 -2.04 -7.67 -15.98
N PRO A 60 -1.00 -8.40 -16.42
CA PRO A 60 0.40 -7.95 -16.35
C PRO A 60 0.63 -6.51 -16.86
N GLY A 61 -0.29 -5.97 -17.66
CA GLY A 61 -0.28 -4.58 -18.13
C GLY A 61 -0.28 -3.52 -17.03
N TYR A 62 -0.97 -3.72 -15.90
CA TYR A 62 -0.89 -2.76 -14.77
C TYR A 62 0.48 -2.80 -14.08
N TYR A 63 1.12 -3.98 -14.04
CA TYR A 63 2.49 -4.10 -13.54
C TYR A 63 3.52 -3.43 -14.47
N TRP A 64 3.24 -3.39 -15.78
CA TRP A 64 4.16 -2.82 -16.79
C TRP A 64 4.14 -1.28 -16.84
N ILE A 65 2.99 -0.64 -16.59
CA ILE A 65 2.85 0.82 -16.68
C ILE A 65 3.44 1.53 -15.44
N GLY A 66 3.76 0.77 -14.38
CA GLY A 66 4.20 1.30 -13.09
C GLY A 66 3.02 1.78 -12.25
N SER A 67 3.27 1.96 -10.95
CA SER A 67 2.25 2.50 -10.03
C SER A 67 2.32 4.03 -10.02
N GLU A 68 1.17 4.68 -10.12
CA GLU A 68 1.08 6.12 -9.87
C GLU A 68 1.08 6.34 -8.35
N ILE A 69 2.18 6.92 -7.84
CA ILE A 69 2.35 7.18 -6.41
C ILE A 69 2.50 8.68 -6.20
N LYS A 70 1.71 9.25 -5.30
CA LYS A 70 1.82 10.66 -4.88
C LYS A 70 1.89 10.72 -3.37
N ILE A 71 2.89 11.42 -2.84
CA ILE A 71 3.06 11.65 -1.41
C ILE A 71 2.72 13.12 -1.15
N ASN A 72 1.84 13.36 -0.18
CA ASN A 72 1.42 14.70 0.22
C ASN A 72 2.23 15.18 1.43
N GLU A 73 2.25 16.49 1.65
CA GLU A 73 2.99 17.11 2.77
C GLU A 73 2.45 16.72 4.16
N ASP A 74 1.21 16.24 4.24
CA ASP A 74 0.52 15.85 5.47
C ASP A 74 0.72 14.38 5.86
N ASN A 75 1.69 13.68 5.25
CA ASN A 75 1.94 12.25 5.39
C ASN A 75 0.80 11.35 4.89
N THR A 76 -0.13 11.86 4.09
CA THR A 76 -0.99 11.01 3.27
C THR A 76 -0.33 10.71 1.93
N PHE A 77 -0.74 9.61 1.29
CA PHE A 77 -0.26 9.28 -0.04
C PHE A 77 -1.33 8.55 -0.82
N THR A 78 -1.19 8.53 -2.15
CA THR A 78 -2.03 7.73 -3.03
C THR A 78 -1.23 6.69 -3.79
N VAL A 79 -1.85 5.55 -4.06
CA VAL A 79 -1.33 4.50 -4.96
C VAL A 79 -2.43 4.17 -5.96
N ASN A 80 -2.21 4.50 -7.23
CA ASN A 80 -3.18 4.34 -8.32
C ASN A 80 -4.55 4.97 -8.00
N GLY A 81 -4.55 6.16 -7.39
CA GLY A 81 -5.76 6.90 -7.02
C GLY A 81 -6.36 6.53 -5.65
N GLU A 82 -5.95 5.42 -5.04
CA GLU A 82 -6.40 5.02 -3.70
C GLU A 82 -5.60 5.76 -2.62
N GLN A 83 -6.28 6.40 -1.66
CA GLN A 83 -5.66 7.20 -0.60
C GLN A 83 -5.36 6.40 0.67
N TYR A 84 -4.21 6.67 1.28
CA TYR A 84 -3.71 6.04 2.50
C TYR A 84 -3.23 7.10 3.50
N ASP A 85 -3.49 6.86 4.79
CA ASP A 85 -2.99 7.68 5.90
C ASP A 85 -1.67 7.09 6.45
N GLY A 86 -0.53 7.67 6.04
CA GLY A 86 0.77 7.21 6.51
C GLY A 86 1.03 7.43 7.99
N ASN A 87 0.33 8.36 8.66
CA ASN A 87 0.46 8.55 10.10
C ASN A 87 -0.20 7.41 10.88
N HIS A 88 -1.39 7.00 10.44
CA HIS A 88 -2.07 5.83 10.98
C HIS A 88 -1.27 4.55 10.70
N LEU A 89 -0.80 4.36 9.46
CA LEU A 89 -0.03 3.18 9.07
C LEU A 89 1.35 3.09 9.74
N TYR A 90 1.95 4.21 10.17
CA TYR A 90 3.15 4.17 11.00
C TYR A 90 2.89 3.51 12.36
N ARG A 91 1.70 3.76 12.93
CA ARG A 91 1.31 3.23 14.24
C ARG A 91 0.86 1.77 14.17
N GLU A 92 0.17 1.39 13.11
CA GLU A 92 -0.51 0.08 13.01
C GLU A 92 0.10 -0.89 11.98
N GLY A 93 0.86 -0.38 11.02
CA GLY A 93 1.50 -1.20 10.00
C GLY A 93 2.55 -2.15 10.58
N VAL A 94 2.79 -3.26 9.90
CA VAL A 94 3.79 -4.26 10.30
C VAL A 94 5.18 -3.83 9.87
N ASN A 95 6.19 -4.08 10.71
CA ASN A 95 7.60 -3.73 10.44
C ASN A 95 8.30 -4.70 9.47
N HIS A 96 7.75 -5.90 9.29
CA HIS A 96 8.27 -6.97 8.41
C HIS A 96 7.10 -7.79 7.89
N TYR A 97 7.20 -8.25 6.64
CA TYR A 97 6.35 -9.28 6.05
C TYR A 97 7.15 -10.58 5.90
#